data_AF-A0A4V2A3D9-F1
#
_entry.id   AF-A0A4V2A3D9-F1
#
_cell.length_a   1.000
_cell.length_b   1.000
_cell.length_c   1.000
_cell.angle_alpha   90.00
_cell.angle_beta   90.00
_cell.angle_gamma   90.00
#
_symmetry.space_group_name_H-M   'P 1'
#
loop_
_entity.id
_entity.type
_entity.pdbx_description
1 polymer ?
#
loop_
_entity_poly.entity_id
_entity_poly.type
_entity_poly.pdbx_seq_one_letter_code
_entity_poly.pdbx_strand_id
1 'polypeptide(L)'
;MVGNKHFIEGTTNYLVTWVIKEKNYPFGMQMPGRKYPVPEPLPLTGAGSPSSPIELYRHGFKTQVAGSSTTYSAAPNTLSAYLDSSKWTLSTPGYSGVFVSYPSPVTSGPSMDSALGFAVTPTGGASMTLTFQVKPGYRATITSFSFYNRSTAVDPLTDSTTGYRYWYMTINGVNVGGDTLNRYSVPLLSTGTRVLDNALSALTGTVTVILHYYRSGNPSGTLRIDNFVLNGFVQQIPTGSMPLTSTEGKSYRYGFNGKEYDPEVYGEGNEQDYGMRIYDPRIGRFLSVDPIGSQFPWNSVYAFAENDVIRCTDLDGLEKYKFYQRSFAPWQYFGETIYPLTGSNYKYSGDGRGFTVSTSEGVHSKVSTTLSIDIGLGKAHVLEARQRGTTSRFDGESGKMLTTAPSATPSVSLFNARQNGRTTTVKARIEGKAPLAPVPSLDWVSPMIDQPIVWTGTIEVVNHIDQGYLQINYNLTGKGFPAFEAFIEDARGTKVFVAIRPSPAKKEIIQSLSSGETAYSQNFTIKILTDKDGNFIGLPRGQSVLNPEALNKSIEKVPAAADLPPPTNH
;
A
#
# COMPACT_ATOMS: atom_id res chain seq x y z
N MET A 1 6.00 38.19 42.70
CA MET A 1 5.62 39.38 41.92
C MET A 1 6.02 39.16 40.47
N VAL A 2 5.02 39.19 39.59
CA VAL A 2 4.99 39.70 38.20
C VAL A 2 6.16 39.37 37.26
N GLY A 3 5.83 38.78 36.10
CA GLY A 3 6.68 38.92 34.92
C GLY A 3 6.38 38.01 33.73
N ASN A 4 5.27 38.27 33.01
CA ASN A 4 4.97 37.73 31.68
C ASN A 4 6.08 38.02 30.64
N LYS A 5 6.27 37.14 29.64
CA LYS A 5 5.88 37.37 28.21
C LYS A 5 6.52 36.37 27.24
N HIS A 6 5.67 35.92 26.30
CA HIS A 6 5.86 35.44 24.91
C HIS A 6 7.25 35.44 24.28
N PHE A 7 7.56 34.48 23.39
CA PHE A 7 8.10 34.63 22.01
C PHE A 7 8.21 33.22 21.36
N ILE A 8 7.46 32.90 20.30
CA ILE A 8 7.78 32.93 18.84
C ILE A 8 8.80 31.87 18.37
N GLU A 9 8.40 31.17 17.31
CA GLU A 9 9.10 30.39 16.26
C GLU A 9 10.64 30.27 16.31
N GLY A 10 11.14 29.09 15.91
CA GLY A 10 12.54 28.95 15.52
C GLY A 10 12.96 27.52 15.23
N THR A 11 13.00 27.17 13.95
CA THR A 11 13.81 26.07 13.39
C THR A 11 15.28 26.23 13.78
N THR A 12 15.97 25.15 14.17
CA THR A 12 17.43 25.06 13.97
C THR A 12 17.94 23.62 13.93
N ASN A 13 18.45 23.25 12.75
CA ASN A 13 19.32 22.10 12.52
C ASN A 13 20.74 22.39 13.05
N TYR A 14 21.44 21.39 13.60
CA TYR A 14 22.90 21.37 13.72
C TYR A 14 23.48 19.96 13.42
N LEU A 15 24.13 19.85 12.25
CA LEU A 15 25.48 19.30 11.89
C LEU A 15 26.23 18.45 12.97
N VAL A 16 27.16 17.49 12.74
CA VAL A 16 27.90 16.86 11.61
C VAL A 16 28.82 15.74 12.21
N THR A 17 28.96 14.61 11.51
CA THR A 17 30.04 13.56 11.43
C THR A 17 31.10 13.29 12.53
N TRP A 18 31.33 12.01 12.89
CA TRP A 18 32.50 11.12 12.58
C TRP A 18 32.68 9.96 13.61
N VAL A 19 32.66 8.71 13.09
CA VAL A 19 33.50 7.47 13.29
C VAL A 19 34.29 7.34 14.64
N ILE A 20 34.34 6.21 15.37
CA ILE A 20 35.08 4.91 15.19
C ILE A 20 34.77 4.09 16.50
N LYS A 21 34.57 2.75 16.60
CA LYS A 21 35.52 1.63 16.45
C LYS A 21 34.83 0.29 16.81
N GLU A 22 35.02 -0.72 15.98
CA GLU A 22 34.70 -2.13 16.29
C GLU A 22 35.74 -2.78 17.23
N LYS A 23 35.30 -3.81 17.97
CA LYS A 23 36.01 -5.03 18.44
C LYS A 23 35.04 -5.80 19.37
N ASN A 24 34.86 -7.12 19.40
CA ASN A 24 35.16 -8.32 18.60
C ASN A 24 34.29 -9.43 19.25
N TYR A 25 33.77 -10.40 18.47
CA TYR A 25 33.11 -11.61 19.00
C TYR A 25 34.00 -12.86 18.81
N PRO A 26 33.93 -13.89 19.68
CA PRO A 26 35.03 -14.84 19.84
C PRO A 26 34.98 -16.09 18.95
N PHE A 27 33.86 -16.46 18.32
CA PHE A 27 33.82 -17.68 17.48
C PHE A 27 32.82 -17.53 16.34
N GLY A 28 33.34 -17.41 15.12
CA GLY A 28 32.59 -17.27 13.87
C GLY A 28 33.33 -16.31 12.94
N MET A 29 33.94 -16.84 11.89
CA MET A 29 34.76 -16.07 10.95
C MET A 29 34.02 -14.83 10.43
N GLN A 30 34.57 -13.64 10.72
CA GLN A 30 34.14 -12.39 10.11
C GLN A 30 34.78 -12.34 8.71
N MET A 31 33.99 -12.35 7.64
CA MET A 31 34.47 -11.88 6.34
C MET A 31 34.40 -10.34 6.35
N PRO A 32 35.52 -9.60 6.43
CA PRO A 32 35.47 -8.15 6.55
C PRO A 32 35.16 -7.51 5.19
N GLY A 33 34.18 -6.60 5.15
CA GLY A 33 34.18 -5.52 4.17
C GLY A 33 33.74 -5.84 2.73
N ARG A 34 32.95 -6.89 2.48
CA ARG A 34 32.26 -6.98 1.18
C ARG A 34 31.08 -6.01 1.14
N LYS A 35 31.33 -4.79 0.67
CA LYS A 35 30.27 -3.94 0.09
C LYS A 35 29.81 -4.62 -1.19
N TYR A 36 28.62 -5.19 -1.19
CA TYR A 36 27.97 -5.57 -2.43
C TYR A 36 27.22 -4.36 -2.95
N PRO A 37 27.65 -3.72 -4.05
CA PRO A 37 26.70 -2.94 -4.83
C PRO A 37 25.61 -3.93 -5.21
N VAL A 38 24.35 -3.67 -4.83
CA VAL A 38 23.21 -4.32 -5.48
C VAL A 38 23.37 -3.96 -6.95
N PRO A 39 23.76 -4.89 -7.84
CA PRO A 39 23.72 -4.58 -9.24
C PRO A 39 22.23 -4.41 -9.52
N GLU A 40 21.82 -3.20 -9.91
CA GLU A 40 20.54 -3.06 -10.60
C GLU A 40 20.46 -4.19 -11.63
N PRO A 41 19.31 -4.88 -11.79
CA PRO A 41 19.17 -5.88 -12.84
C PRO A 41 19.67 -5.24 -14.12
N LEU A 42 20.67 -5.86 -14.76
CA LEU A 42 21.47 -5.25 -15.83
C LEU A 42 20.56 -4.42 -16.74
N PRO A 43 20.90 -3.16 -17.05
CA PRO A 43 20.11 -2.36 -17.97
C PRO A 43 20.03 -3.11 -19.29
N LEU A 44 18.87 -3.71 -19.54
CA LEU A 44 18.57 -4.39 -20.78
C LEU A 44 18.58 -3.32 -21.87
N THR A 45 19.48 -3.46 -22.85
CA THR A 45 19.63 -2.48 -23.93
C THR A 45 18.30 -2.24 -24.63
N GLY A 46 17.78 -1.01 -24.57
CA GLY A 46 16.50 -0.67 -25.18
C GLY A 46 15.27 -1.27 -24.48
N ALA A 47 15.36 -1.63 -23.19
CA ALA A 47 14.21 -2.06 -22.39
C ALA A 47 13.53 -0.96 -21.59
N GLY A 48 14.12 0.23 -21.51
CA GLY A 48 13.66 1.33 -20.65
C GLY A 48 13.94 1.07 -19.17
N SER A 49 13.51 2.02 -18.33
CA SER A 49 13.65 1.95 -16.87
C SER A 49 12.45 2.60 -16.18
N PRO A 50 12.26 2.42 -14.85
CA PRO A 50 11.21 3.13 -14.12
C PRO A 50 11.28 4.65 -14.26
N SER A 51 12.49 5.23 -14.30
CA SER A 51 12.72 6.67 -14.48
C SER A 51 12.71 7.12 -15.94
N SER A 52 12.82 6.19 -16.89
CA SER A 52 12.78 6.49 -18.32
C SER A 52 12.05 5.35 -19.06
N PRO A 53 10.71 5.31 -18.99
CA PRO A 53 9.91 4.36 -19.76
C PRO A 53 10.09 4.61 -21.26
N ILE A 54 10.05 3.54 -22.03
CA ILE A 54 10.13 3.56 -23.49
C ILE A 54 8.81 3.12 -24.11
N GLU A 55 8.69 3.30 -25.41
CA GLU A 55 7.61 2.71 -26.19
C GLU A 55 7.82 1.20 -26.33
N LEU A 56 7.00 0.42 -25.64
CA LEU A 56 7.03 -1.04 -25.74
C LEU A 56 6.28 -1.54 -26.97
N TYR A 57 5.25 -0.81 -27.39
CA TYR A 57 4.39 -1.16 -28.51
C TYR A 57 3.81 0.08 -29.16
N ARG A 58 3.85 0.15 -30.49
CA ARG A 58 3.09 1.12 -31.29
C ARG A 58 2.49 0.45 -32.49
N HIS A 59 1.20 0.66 -32.69
CA HIS A 59 0.51 0.25 -33.89
C HIS A 59 -0.23 1.43 -34.52
N GLY A 60 0.27 1.87 -35.67
CA GLY A 60 -0.38 2.87 -36.50
C GLY A 60 -1.40 2.28 -37.46
N PHE A 61 -1.40 0.96 -37.69
CA PHE A 61 -2.37 0.24 -38.56
C PHE A 61 -2.26 0.57 -40.06
N LYS A 62 -1.05 0.88 -40.53
CA LYS A 62 -0.73 1.16 -41.95
C LYS A 62 -1.19 0.07 -42.91
N THR A 63 -0.97 -1.19 -42.56
CA THR A 63 -1.37 -2.34 -43.37
C THR A 63 -2.88 -2.51 -43.32
N GLN A 64 -3.53 -2.53 -44.48
CA GLN A 64 -4.98 -2.71 -44.55
C GLN A 64 -5.39 -4.13 -44.11
N VAL A 65 -6.57 -4.23 -43.52
CA VAL A 65 -7.18 -5.52 -43.17
C VAL A 65 -7.44 -6.29 -44.47
N ALA A 66 -6.94 -7.53 -44.55
CA ALA A 66 -7.22 -8.42 -45.67
C ALA A 66 -8.57 -9.13 -45.46
N GLY A 67 -9.54 -8.86 -46.34
CA GLY A 67 -10.83 -9.55 -46.36
C GLY A 67 -11.68 -9.39 -45.09
N SER A 68 -12.57 -10.36 -44.86
CA SER A 68 -13.55 -10.39 -43.76
C SER A 68 -12.98 -11.06 -42.51
N SER A 69 -11.92 -10.51 -41.90
CA SER A 69 -11.24 -11.12 -40.76
C SER A 69 -11.62 -10.50 -39.40
N THR A 70 -11.82 -11.33 -38.40
CA THR A 70 -11.92 -10.93 -36.96
C THR A 70 -10.55 -10.79 -36.30
N THR A 71 -9.47 -11.08 -37.03
CA THR A 71 -8.10 -11.04 -36.54
C THR A 71 -7.24 -10.16 -37.43
N TYR A 72 -6.47 -9.27 -36.81
CA TYR A 72 -5.52 -8.40 -37.48
C TYR A 72 -4.11 -8.67 -36.92
N SER A 73 -3.27 -9.31 -37.74
CA SER A 73 -1.92 -9.78 -37.34
C SER A 73 -0.80 -9.08 -38.11
N ALA A 74 -1.05 -7.89 -38.65
CA ALA A 74 0.02 -7.10 -39.25
C ALA A 74 1.06 -6.73 -38.19
N ALA A 75 2.32 -6.61 -38.60
CA ALA A 75 3.39 -6.22 -37.70
C ALA A 75 3.18 -4.77 -37.21
N PRO A 76 3.37 -4.51 -35.91
CA PRO A 76 3.34 -3.16 -35.36
C PRO A 76 4.51 -2.32 -35.87
N ASN A 77 4.38 -0.99 -35.77
CA ASN A 77 5.46 -0.04 -36.07
C ASN A 77 6.62 -0.19 -35.06
N THR A 78 6.27 -0.41 -33.79
CA THR A 78 7.23 -0.64 -32.71
C THR A 78 6.78 -1.86 -31.92
N LEU A 79 7.69 -2.81 -31.72
CA LEU A 79 7.55 -3.89 -30.75
C LEU A 79 8.89 -4.01 -30.02
N SER A 80 8.87 -3.88 -28.70
CA SER A 80 10.07 -4.06 -27.88
C SER A 80 10.72 -5.40 -28.20
N ALA A 81 12.06 -5.43 -28.25
CA ALA A 81 12.84 -6.64 -28.53
C ALA A 81 12.59 -7.78 -27.52
N TYR A 82 11.93 -7.49 -26.39
CA TYR A 82 11.59 -8.44 -25.33
C TYR A 82 10.13 -8.93 -25.41
N LEU A 83 9.38 -8.52 -26.43
CA LEU A 83 8.02 -8.95 -26.71
C LEU A 83 7.95 -9.64 -28.08
N ASP A 84 7.02 -10.58 -28.24
CA ASP A 84 6.76 -11.30 -29.49
C ASP A 84 5.27 -11.44 -29.78
N SER A 85 4.94 -11.88 -31.00
CA SER A 85 3.61 -12.44 -31.34
C SER A 85 2.42 -11.51 -31.08
N SER A 86 2.53 -10.22 -31.43
CA SER A 86 1.42 -9.28 -31.27
C SER A 86 0.31 -9.49 -32.30
N LYS A 87 -0.96 -9.53 -31.88
CA LYS A 87 -2.13 -9.56 -32.76
C LYS A 87 -3.34 -8.85 -32.14
N TRP A 88 -4.24 -8.36 -32.98
CA TRP A 88 -5.54 -7.83 -32.56
C TRP A 88 -6.66 -8.81 -32.92
N THR A 89 -7.62 -8.99 -32.02
CA THR A 89 -8.86 -9.76 -32.28
C THR A 89 -10.09 -8.93 -31.93
N LEU A 90 -11.17 -9.17 -32.66
CA LEU A 90 -12.45 -8.48 -32.51
C LEU A 90 -13.49 -9.40 -31.87
N SER A 91 -14.23 -8.86 -30.91
CA SER A 91 -15.43 -9.51 -30.35
C SER A 91 -16.62 -8.57 -30.45
N THR A 92 -17.65 -9.00 -31.19
CA THR A 92 -18.93 -8.32 -31.38
C THR A 92 -20.08 -9.28 -31.02
N PRO A 93 -20.40 -9.45 -29.73
CA PRO A 93 -21.41 -10.41 -29.30
C PRO A 93 -22.75 -10.20 -30.00
N GLY A 94 -23.27 -11.25 -30.64
CA GLY A 94 -24.54 -11.22 -31.37
C GLY A 94 -24.48 -10.66 -32.80
N TYR A 95 -23.29 -10.30 -33.31
CA TYR A 95 -23.10 -9.76 -34.66
C TYR A 95 -21.90 -10.40 -35.36
N SER A 96 -21.98 -10.53 -36.68
CA SER A 96 -20.83 -10.92 -37.51
C SER A 96 -19.92 -9.71 -37.73
N GLY A 97 -19.00 -9.47 -36.79
CA GLY A 97 -18.06 -8.35 -36.85
C GLY A 97 -16.77 -8.71 -37.57
N VAL A 98 -16.29 -7.82 -38.44
CA VAL A 98 -14.98 -7.92 -39.09
C VAL A 98 -14.23 -6.61 -38.91
N PHE A 99 -12.90 -6.68 -38.84
CA PHE A 99 -12.09 -5.48 -38.87
C PHE A 99 -12.21 -4.77 -40.23
N VAL A 100 -12.14 -3.44 -40.18
CA VAL A 100 -12.15 -2.56 -41.35
C VAL A 100 -11.02 -1.55 -41.20
N SER A 101 -10.34 -1.24 -42.30
CA SER A 101 -9.35 -0.17 -42.34
C SER A 101 -9.97 1.11 -42.88
N TYR A 102 -9.67 2.23 -42.24
CA TYR A 102 -10.03 3.57 -42.73
C TYR A 102 -8.77 4.30 -43.18
N PRO A 103 -8.78 5.04 -44.31
CA PRO A 103 -7.63 5.82 -44.72
C PRO A 103 -7.26 6.89 -43.68
N SER A 104 -5.97 7.21 -43.61
CA SER A 104 -5.47 8.30 -42.78
C SER A 104 -6.21 9.62 -43.12
N PRO A 105 -6.61 10.42 -42.11
CA PRO A 105 -7.30 11.69 -42.34
C PRO A 105 -6.35 12.84 -42.69
N VAL A 106 -5.02 12.62 -42.71
CA VAL A 106 -4.01 13.67 -42.89
C VAL A 106 -2.91 13.22 -43.85
N THR A 107 -2.40 14.17 -44.64
CA THR A 107 -1.42 13.93 -45.71
C THR A 107 0.04 14.03 -45.25
N SER A 108 0.32 14.38 -43.98
CA SER A 108 1.66 14.39 -43.38
C SER A 108 1.64 14.26 -41.85
N GLY A 109 2.71 13.73 -41.23
CA GLY A 109 2.92 13.63 -39.77
C GLY A 109 2.95 12.19 -39.22
N PRO A 110 3.17 11.97 -37.90
CA PRO A 110 3.17 10.65 -37.22
C PRO A 110 1.83 9.88 -37.31
N SER A 111 0.86 10.46 -38.00
CA SER A 111 -0.53 10.08 -38.20
C SER A 111 -0.83 9.67 -39.65
N MET A 112 0.17 9.30 -40.45
CA MET A 112 -0.01 8.85 -41.84
C MET A 112 -0.46 7.39 -41.98
N ASP A 113 -0.61 6.67 -40.87
CA ASP A 113 -1.06 5.28 -40.90
C ASP A 113 -2.61 5.20 -40.97
N SER A 114 -3.13 4.08 -41.50
CA SER A 114 -4.59 3.88 -41.63
C SER A 114 -5.19 3.63 -40.23
N ALA A 115 -6.49 3.85 -40.01
CA ALA A 115 -7.10 3.53 -38.73
C ALA A 115 -7.71 2.12 -38.75
N LEU A 116 -7.70 1.43 -37.60
CA LEU A 116 -8.39 0.16 -37.41
C LEU A 116 -9.76 0.41 -36.77
N GLY A 117 -10.80 -0.12 -37.39
CA GLY A 117 -12.16 -0.12 -36.85
C GLY A 117 -12.86 -1.42 -37.21
N PHE A 118 -14.19 -1.43 -37.16
CA PHE A 118 -14.96 -2.62 -37.51
C PHE A 118 -16.33 -2.26 -38.08
N ALA A 119 -16.89 -3.18 -38.87
CA ALA A 119 -18.01 -2.89 -39.78
C ALA A 119 -19.39 -2.75 -39.11
N VAL A 120 -19.59 -3.31 -37.92
CA VAL A 120 -20.89 -3.37 -37.24
C VAL A 120 -20.77 -2.81 -35.83
N THR A 121 -21.74 -2.00 -35.40
CA THR A 121 -21.73 -1.40 -34.06
C THR A 121 -22.81 -2.03 -33.17
N PRO A 122 -22.56 -3.20 -32.55
CA PRO A 122 -23.49 -3.82 -31.61
C PRO A 122 -23.99 -2.85 -30.54
N THR A 123 -25.31 -2.82 -30.30
CA THR A 123 -25.91 -2.04 -29.22
C THR A 123 -25.51 -2.56 -27.84
N GLY A 124 -25.22 -3.88 -27.73
CA GLY A 124 -24.74 -4.55 -26.52
C GLY A 124 -23.27 -4.33 -26.18
N GLY A 125 -22.51 -3.59 -27.00
CA GLY A 125 -21.08 -3.36 -26.82
C GLY A 125 -20.19 -4.24 -27.69
N ALA A 126 -18.92 -3.84 -27.82
CA ALA A 126 -17.90 -4.57 -28.57
C ALA A 126 -16.54 -4.42 -27.89
N SER A 127 -15.61 -5.30 -28.22
CA SER A 127 -14.23 -5.19 -27.73
C SER A 127 -13.18 -5.51 -28.79
N MET A 128 -12.07 -4.78 -28.72
CA MET A 128 -10.86 -5.04 -29.49
C MET A 128 -9.77 -5.48 -28.52
N THR A 129 -9.19 -6.64 -28.78
CA THR A 129 -8.19 -7.25 -27.89
C THR A 129 -6.84 -7.31 -28.59
N LEU A 130 -5.86 -6.58 -28.08
CA LEU A 130 -4.45 -6.78 -28.39
C LEU A 130 -3.91 -7.89 -27.49
N THR A 131 -3.27 -8.89 -28.10
CA THR A 131 -2.49 -9.90 -27.39
C THR A 131 -1.05 -9.83 -27.84
N PHE A 132 -0.09 -9.88 -26.92
CA PHE A 132 1.32 -10.09 -27.22
C PHE A 132 1.95 -10.98 -26.14
N GLN A 133 3.10 -11.58 -26.44
CA GLN A 133 3.85 -12.42 -25.52
C GLN A 133 5.05 -11.66 -24.98
N VAL A 134 5.25 -11.71 -23.68
CA VAL A 134 6.54 -11.34 -23.07
C VAL A 134 7.48 -12.54 -23.24
N LYS A 135 8.67 -12.31 -23.79
CA LYS A 135 9.65 -13.39 -24.00
C LYS A 135 9.95 -14.13 -22.69
N PRO A 136 10.16 -15.45 -22.72
CA PRO A 136 10.58 -16.21 -21.54
C PRO A 136 11.81 -15.58 -20.88
N GLY A 137 11.83 -15.55 -19.54
CA GLY A 137 12.92 -14.94 -18.79
C GLY A 137 12.82 -13.40 -18.67
N TYR A 138 11.73 -12.78 -19.11
CA TYR A 138 11.50 -11.34 -18.96
C TYR A 138 10.13 -11.02 -18.36
N ARG A 139 10.03 -9.87 -17.69
CA ARG A 139 8.79 -9.30 -17.19
C ARG A 139 8.63 -7.86 -17.68
N ALA A 140 7.44 -7.50 -18.15
CA ALA A 140 7.12 -6.16 -18.61
C ALA A 140 6.34 -5.37 -17.56
N THR A 141 6.54 -4.06 -17.52
CA THR A 141 5.71 -3.12 -16.76
C THR A 141 5.18 -2.09 -17.73
N ILE A 142 3.86 -1.93 -17.82
CA ILE A 142 3.23 -0.88 -18.63
C ILE A 142 2.94 0.29 -17.70
N THR A 143 3.29 1.51 -18.12
CA THR A 143 3.18 2.73 -17.31
C THR A 143 2.19 3.72 -17.89
N SER A 144 2.01 3.75 -19.21
CA SER A 144 1.06 4.63 -19.86
C SER A 144 0.62 4.09 -21.21
N PHE A 145 -0.47 4.65 -21.72
CA PHE A 145 -0.95 4.37 -23.06
C PHE A 145 -1.47 5.64 -23.73
N SER A 146 -1.61 5.60 -25.05
CA SER A 146 -2.34 6.60 -25.80
C SER A 146 -2.87 6.03 -27.09
N PHE A 147 -4.00 6.53 -27.57
CA PHE A 147 -4.47 6.28 -28.92
C PHE A 147 -5.34 7.44 -29.40
N TYR A 148 -5.46 7.56 -30.70
CA TYR A 148 -6.43 8.46 -31.33
C TYR A 148 -7.71 7.70 -31.58
N ASN A 149 -8.84 8.35 -31.36
CA ASN A 149 -10.13 7.71 -31.54
C ASN A 149 -11.15 8.66 -32.17
N ARG A 150 -12.12 8.05 -32.86
CA ARG A 150 -13.32 8.74 -33.35
C ARG A 150 -14.48 7.76 -33.42
N SER A 151 -15.65 8.22 -33.01
CA SER A 151 -16.93 7.51 -33.13
C SER A 151 -17.96 8.39 -33.85
N THR A 152 -18.95 7.78 -34.50
CA THR A 152 -20.04 8.52 -35.18
C THR A 152 -21.01 9.17 -34.21
N ALA A 153 -21.54 10.30 -34.69
CA ALA A 153 -22.47 11.26 -34.11
C ALA A 153 -23.43 10.84 -33.00
N VAL A 154 -23.67 11.80 -32.12
CA VAL A 154 -24.87 11.93 -31.28
C VAL A 154 -25.71 13.05 -31.89
N ASP A 155 -27.02 12.84 -32.06
CA ASP A 155 -27.95 13.95 -32.26
C ASP A 155 -27.90 14.83 -31.00
N PRO A 156 -27.38 16.07 -31.08
CA PRO A 156 -27.16 16.92 -29.92
C PRO A 156 -28.47 17.37 -29.23
N LEU A 157 -29.63 17.18 -29.87
CA LEU A 157 -30.94 17.56 -29.34
C LEU A 157 -31.66 16.38 -28.67
N THR A 158 -31.41 15.15 -29.11
CA THR A 158 -32.13 13.95 -28.63
C THR A 158 -31.26 12.98 -27.83
N ASP A 159 -29.95 13.21 -27.74
CA ASP A 159 -28.94 12.29 -27.19
C ASP A 159 -28.94 10.90 -27.86
N SER A 160 -29.58 10.77 -29.03
CA SER A 160 -29.59 9.53 -29.81
C SER A 160 -28.22 9.32 -30.45
N THR A 161 -27.61 8.17 -30.19
CA THR A 161 -26.22 7.89 -30.59
C THR A 161 -26.20 6.91 -31.76
N THR A 162 -25.41 7.21 -32.79
CA THR A 162 -25.21 6.26 -33.89
C THR A 162 -24.03 5.34 -33.64
N GLY A 163 -22.97 5.80 -32.98
CA GLY A 163 -21.80 5.01 -32.59
C GLY A 163 -21.66 4.81 -31.07
N TYR A 164 -20.56 4.19 -30.64
CA TYR A 164 -20.23 4.06 -29.21
C TYR A 164 -19.94 5.41 -28.55
N ARG A 165 -20.43 5.59 -27.33
CA ARG A 165 -20.19 6.82 -26.55
C ARG A 165 -18.97 6.73 -25.64
N TYR A 166 -18.77 5.57 -25.03
CA TYR A 166 -17.76 5.39 -24.00
C TYR A 166 -16.81 4.27 -24.36
N TRP A 167 -15.59 4.39 -23.86
CA TRP A 167 -14.61 3.33 -23.88
C TRP A 167 -14.00 3.15 -22.48
N TYR A 168 -13.56 1.94 -22.20
CA TYR A 168 -12.61 1.68 -21.11
C TYR A 168 -11.63 0.60 -21.54
N MET A 169 -10.45 0.58 -20.94
CA MET A 169 -9.40 -0.37 -21.25
C MET A 169 -9.12 -1.25 -20.03
N THR A 170 -8.83 -2.52 -20.30
CA THR A 170 -8.34 -3.46 -19.30
C THR A 170 -7.03 -4.09 -19.79
N ILE A 171 -6.10 -4.35 -18.89
CA ILE A 171 -4.89 -5.11 -19.17
C ILE A 171 -4.87 -6.29 -18.21
N ASN A 172 -4.85 -7.52 -18.75
CA ASN A 172 -5.01 -8.77 -17.98
C ASN A 172 -6.21 -8.73 -17.01
N GLY A 173 -7.31 -8.11 -17.44
CA GLY A 173 -8.54 -7.98 -16.66
C GLY A 173 -8.59 -6.81 -15.66
N VAL A 174 -7.48 -6.11 -15.42
CA VAL A 174 -7.45 -4.93 -14.55
C VAL A 174 -7.84 -3.68 -15.33
N ASN A 175 -8.84 -2.93 -14.85
CA ASN A 175 -9.24 -1.66 -15.47
C ASN A 175 -8.15 -0.60 -15.30
N VAL A 176 -7.75 0.00 -16.41
CA VAL A 176 -6.60 0.91 -16.53
C VAL A 176 -6.98 2.31 -17.02
N GLY A 177 -8.27 2.57 -17.18
CA GLY A 177 -8.79 3.86 -17.59
C GLY A 177 -9.95 3.74 -18.56
N GLY A 178 -10.72 4.81 -18.69
CA GLY A 178 -11.82 4.93 -19.63
C GLY A 178 -12.30 6.37 -19.72
N ASP A 179 -12.93 6.71 -20.83
CA ASP A 179 -13.42 8.06 -21.09
C ASP A 179 -14.52 8.02 -22.16
N THR A 180 -15.00 9.19 -22.53
CA THR A 180 -15.82 9.40 -23.73
C THR A 180 -14.98 9.26 -24.99
N LEU A 181 -15.60 8.71 -26.04
CA LEU A 181 -15.03 8.72 -27.39
C LEU A 181 -15.21 10.10 -28.03
N ASN A 182 -14.22 10.52 -28.80
CA ASN A 182 -14.26 11.78 -29.53
C ASN A 182 -15.27 11.70 -30.69
N ARG A 183 -16.07 12.77 -30.83
CA ARG A 183 -17.14 12.89 -31.83
C ARG A 183 -16.80 14.01 -32.81
N TYR A 184 -16.93 13.75 -34.11
CA TYR A 184 -16.81 14.76 -35.18
C TYR A 184 -15.51 15.58 -35.26
N SER A 185 -14.41 15.15 -34.65
CA SER A 185 -13.17 15.91 -34.74
C SER A 185 -12.40 15.59 -36.03
N VAL A 186 -12.28 16.57 -36.93
CA VAL A 186 -11.20 16.63 -37.93
C VAL A 186 -10.31 17.80 -37.50
N PRO A 187 -9.07 17.56 -37.03
CA PRO A 187 -8.31 16.31 -37.00
C PRO A 187 -8.75 15.33 -35.88
N LEU A 188 -8.29 14.07 -35.96
CA LEU A 188 -8.48 13.10 -34.88
C LEU A 188 -7.96 13.64 -33.54
N LEU A 189 -8.63 13.29 -32.45
CA LEU A 189 -8.21 13.65 -31.11
C LEU A 189 -7.60 12.44 -30.41
N SER A 190 -6.43 12.69 -29.81
CA SER A 190 -5.74 11.71 -28.96
C SER A 190 -6.43 11.64 -27.60
N THR A 191 -6.35 10.49 -26.93
CA THR A 191 -6.59 10.39 -25.49
C THR A 191 -5.60 11.24 -24.67
N GLY A 192 -4.51 11.70 -25.27
CA GLY A 192 -3.30 12.12 -24.57
C GLY A 192 -2.55 10.90 -24.03
N THR A 193 -1.30 11.09 -23.60
CA THR A 193 -0.58 10.07 -22.84
C THR A 193 -1.25 9.94 -21.47
N ARG A 194 -2.00 8.84 -21.29
CA ARG A 194 -2.69 8.53 -20.03
C ARG A 194 -1.78 7.65 -19.19
N VAL A 195 -1.31 8.19 -18.08
CA VAL A 195 -0.59 7.42 -17.06
C VAL A 195 -1.57 6.47 -16.41
N LEU A 196 -1.13 5.23 -16.18
CA LEU A 196 -1.94 4.22 -15.52
C LEU A 196 -2.07 4.52 -14.03
N ASP A 197 -3.31 4.68 -13.55
CA ASP A 197 -3.60 4.86 -12.12
C ASP A 197 -3.17 3.64 -11.26
N ASN A 198 -3.09 2.47 -11.90
CA ASN A 198 -2.53 1.22 -11.37
C ASN A 198 -1.48 0.69 -12.37
N ALA A 199 -0.21 1.11 -12.25
CA ALA A 199 0.85 0.56 -13.09
C ALA A 199 0.90 -0.97 -12.94
N LEU A 200 0.61 -1.69 -14.03
CA LEU A 200 0.65 -3.14 -14.05
C LEU A 200 2.09 -3.59 -14.24
N SER A 201 2.73 -3.90 -13.12
CA SER A 201 4.11 -4.38 -13.04
C SER A 201 4.18 -5.90 -13.13
N ALA A 202 5.32 -6.40 -13.60
CA ALA A 202 5.66 -7.82 -13.63
C ALA A 202 4.75 -8.70 -14.51
N LEU A 203 4.30 -8.18 -15.64
CA LEU A 203 3.58 -8.93 -16.66
C LEU A 203 4.51 -9.97 -17.30
N THR A 204 4.10 -11.24 -17.30
CA THR A 204 4.86 -12.36 -17.88
C THR A 204 3.98 -13.20 -18.78
N GLY A 205 4.56 -13.88 -19.77
CA GLY A 205 3.81 -14.72 -20.69
C GLY A 205 2.85 -13.89 -21.54
N THR A 206 1.60 -14.34 -21.67
CA THR A 206 0.60 -13.68 -22.52
C THR A 206 0.03 -12.45 -21.83
N VAL A 207 0.15 -11.29 -22.48
CA VAL A 207 -0.47 -10.05 -22.06
C VAL A 207 -1.62 -9.74 -22.99
N THR A 208 -2.79 -9.49 -22.38
CA THR A 208 -4.04 -9.21 -23.06
C THR A 208 -4.51 -7.82 -22.71
N VAL A 209 -4.53 -6.92 -23.69
CA VAL A 209 -5.01 -5.55 -23.57
C VAL A 209 -6.35 -5.45 -24.32
N ILE A 210 -7.42 -5.14 -23.61
CA ILE A 210 -8.78 -5.11 -24.17
C ILE A 210 -9.33 -3.70 -24.09
N LEU A 211 -9.67 -3.13 -25.24
CA LEU A 211 -10.48 -1.92 -25.37
C LEU A 211 -11.95 -2.33 -25.48
N HIS A 212 -12.75 -1.90 -24.51
CA HIS A 212 -14.19 -2.13 -24.44
C HIS A 212 -14.94 -0.88 -24.87
N TYR A 213 -15.99 -1.05 -25.66
CA TYR A 213 -16.82 0.03 -26.18
C TYR A 213 -18.28 -0.25 -25.86
N TYR A 214 -18.99 0.76 -25.36
CA TYR A 214 -20.37 0.58 -24.88
C TYR A 214 -21.25 1.83 -25.06
N ARG A 215 -22.56 1.63 -24.89
CA ARG A 215 -23.64 2.59 -25.20
C ARG A 215 -23.62 3.05 -26.66
N SER A 216 -23.91 2.12 -27.57
CA SER A 216 -24.34 2.45 -28.93
C SER A 216 -25.87 2.44 -29.01
N GLY A 217 -26.45 3.49 -29.59
CA GLY A 217 -27.89 3.64 -29.78
C GLY A 217 -28.40 3.15 -31.14
N ASN A 218 -27.51 2.87 -32.11
CA ASN A 218 -27.87 2.41 -33.44
C ASN A 218 -26.77 1.49 -34.01
N PRO A 219 -27.11 0.38 -34.69
CA PRO A 219 -26.12 -0.50 -35.33
C PRO A 219 -25.33 0.14 -36.49
N SER A 220 -25.76 1.28 -37.01
CA SER A 220 -25.19 1.94 -38.21
C SER A 220 -23.96 2.81 -37.93
N GLY A 221 -23.50 2.87 -36.68
CA GLY A 221 -22.33 3.67 -36.33
C GLY A 221 -21.01 3.13 -36.86
N THR A 222 -19.97 3.96 -36.73
CA THR A 222 -18.58 3.54 -36.96
C THR A 222 -17.71 3.91 -35.77
N LEU A 223 -16.67 3.12 -35.56
CA LEU A 223 -15.60 3.37 -34.61
C LEU A 223 -14.26 3.21 -35.34
N ARG A 224 -13.31 4.08 -35.03
CA ARG A 224 -11.92 3.88 -35.43
C ARG A 224 -10.96 4.24 -34.30
N ILE A 225 -9.86 3.49 -34.23
CA ILE A 225 -8.69 3.82 -33.44
C ILE A 225 -7.47 3.96 -34.35
N ASP A 226 -6.56 4.83 -33.97
CA ASP A 226 -5.34 5.13 -34.72
C ASP A 226 -4.19 5.33 -33.73
N ASN A 227 -2.99 4.94 -34.13
CA ASN A 227 -1.75 5.13 -33.40
C ASN A 227 -1.83 4.69 -31.93
N PHE A 228 -2.15 3.42 -31.70
CA PHE A 228 -2.20 2.84 -30.36
C PHE A 228 -0.80 2.61 -29.82
N VAL A 229 -0.48 3.19 -28.67
CA VAL A 229 0.84 3.18 -28.04
C VAL A 229 0.74 2.67 -26.62
N LEU A 230 1.66 1.78 -26.23
CA LEU A 230 1.94 1.39 -24.85
C LEU A 230 3.37 1.78 -24.50
N ASN A 231 3.52 2.51 -23.40
CA ASN A 231 4.83 2.84 -22.84
C ASN A 231 5.06 2.06 -21.55
N GLY A 232 6.32 1.76 -21.26
CA GLY A 232 6.70 0.97 -20.12
C GLY A 232 8.18 0.62 -20.12
N PHE A 233 8.54 -0.41 -19.37
CA PHE A 233 9.89 -0.96 -19.36
C PHE A 233 9.87 -2.48 -19.16
N VAL A 234 10.97 -3.14 -19.51
CA VAL A 234 11.14 -4.60 -19.34
C VAL A 234 12.33 -4.89 -18.43
N GLN A 235 12.22 -5.94 -17.64
CA GLN A 235 13.27 -6.43 -16.76
C GLN A 235 13.45 -7.93 -16.97
N GLN A 236 14.65 -8.45 -16.75
CA GLN A 236 14.89 -9.89 -16.76
C GLN A 236 14.28 -10.51 -15.48
N ILE A 237 13.63 -11.66 -15.62
CA ILE A 237 13.20 -12.50 -14.51
C ILE A 237 14.44 -13.26 -14.02
N PRO A 238 14.82 -13.15 -12.74
CA PRO A 238 15.87 -13.99 -12.18
C PRO A 238 15.44 -15.46 -12.25
N THR A 239 16.04 -16.27 -13.13
CA THR A 239 15.77 -17.71 -13.21
C THR A 239 16.78 -18.49 -12.37
N GLY A 240 16.29 -19.30 -11.43
CA GLY A 240 17.09 -19.99 -10.40
C GLY A 240 17.99 -21.13 -10.87
N SER A 241 18.37 -21.20 -12.15
CA SER A 241 19.14 -22.32 -12.70
C SER A 241 20.18 -21.96 -13.76
N MET A 242 20.48 -20.67 -13.98
CA MET A 242 21.69 -20.29 -14.71
C MET A 242 22.41 -19.12 -14.04
N PRO A 243 23.76 -19.15 -13.97
CA PRO A 243 24.50 -17.99 -13.53
C PRO A 243 24.40 -16.91 -14.62
N LEU A 244 23.64 -15.85 -14.34
CA LEU A 244 23.72 -14.54 -15.03
C LEU A 244 25.21 -14.09 -15.09
N THR A 245 25.87 -14.27 -16.22
CA THR A 245 27.23 -13.76 -16.40
C THR A 245 27.19 -12.25 -16.56
N SER A 246 27.97 -11.54 -15.76
CA SER A 246 28.32 -10.14 -16.05
C SER A 246 29.20 -10.08 -17.29
N THR A 247 29.29 -8.92 -17.94
CA THR A 247 30.08 -8.63 -19.16
C THR A 247 31.57 -9.03 -19.08
N GLU A 248 32.06 -9.41 -17.91
CA GLU A 248 33.43 -9.88 -17.63
C GLU A 248 33.56 -11.39 -17.35
N GLY A 249 32.52 -12.19 -17.60
CA GLY A 249 32.58 -13.65 -17.44
C GLY A 249 32.59 -14.13 -15.98
N LYS A 250 32.20 -13.29 -15.02
CA LYS A 250 32.00 -13.70 -13.61
C LYS A 250 30.54 -14.09 -13.39
N SER A 251 30.34 -15.32 -12.91
CA SER A 251 29.06 -15.95 -12.60
C SER A 251 28.20 -15.11 -11.64
N TYR A 252 26.88 -15.17 -11.81
CA TYR A 252 25.91 -14.54 -10.92
C TYR A 252 26.03 -15.08 -9.51
N ARG A 253 26.01 -14.16 -8.54
CA ARG A 253 26.28 -14.46 -7.15
C ARG A 253 25.03 -14.82 -6.35
N TYR A 254 23.82 -14.83 -6.92
CA TYR A 254 22.58 -15.00 -6.16
C TYR A 254 21.70 -16.12 -6.74
N GLY A 255 21.17 -17.00 -5.90
CA GLY A 255 20.42 -18.21 -6.28
C GLY A 255 18.93 -18.18 -5.89
N PHE A 256 18.44 -19.30 -5.36
CA PHE A 256 17.05 -19.46 -4.91
C PHE A 256 16.68 -18.41 -3.83
N ASN A 257 15.48 -17.85 -3.90
CA ASN A 257 15.01 -16.73 -3.06
C ASN A 257 15.92 -15.49 -3.00
N GLY A 258 16.77 -15.29 -4.02
CA GLY A 258 17.65 -14.12 -4.11
C GLY A 258 18.83 -14.12 -3.12
N LYS A 259 19.12 -15.26 -2.48
CA LYS A 259 20.21 -15.41 -1.51
C LYS A 259 21.56 -15.63 -2.19
N GLU A 260 22.63 -15.18 -1.55
CA GLU A 260 23.97 -15.27 -2.12
C GLU A 260 24.35 -16.75 -2.28
N TYR A 261 24.89 -17.10 -3.43
CA TYR A 261 25.40 -18.41 -3.76
C TYR A 261 26.89 -18.42 -3.43
N ASP A 262 27.27 -19.23 -2.45
CA ASP A 262 28.66 -19.36 -2.01
C ASP A 262 29.20 -20.74 -2.41
N PRO A 263 30.01 -20.85 -3.47
CA PRO A 263 30.56 -22.13 -3.92
C PRO A 263 31.85 -22.52 -3.18
N GLU A 264 32.35 -21.74 -2.21
CA GLU A 264 33.68 -21.95 -1.61
C GLU A 264 33.79 -23.24 -0.77
N VAL A 265 32.70 -23.73 -0.14
CA VAL A 265 32.81 -24.83 0.85
C VAL A 265 32.33 -26.19 0.30
N TYR A 266 31.20 -26.26 -0.43
CA TYR A 266 30.70 -27.52 -1.04
C TYR A 266 30.69 -27.53 -2.58
N GLY A 267 31.36 -26.59 -3.23
CA GLY A 267 31.42 -26.49 -4.70
C GLY A 267 30.17 -25.86 -5.32
N GLU A 268 30.17 -25.69 -6.64
CA GLU A 268 29.07 -25.04 -7.37
C GLU A 268 27.74 -25.80 -7.17
N GLY A 269 26.82 -25.19 -6.42
CA GLY A 269 25.39 -25.57 -6.44
C GLY A 269 24.76 -25.62 -5.07
N ASN A 270 25.62 -25.64 -4.06
CA ASN A 270 25.37 -26.52 -2.92
C ASN A 270 25.18 -25.77 -1.61
N GLU A 271 25.36 -24.45 -1.62
CA GLU A 271 25.21 -23.57 -0.46
C GLU A 271 24.65 -22.22 -0.86
N GLN A 272 23.77 -21.70 -0.01
CA GLN A 272 23.23 -20.36 -0.12
C GLN A 272 23.34 -19.66 1.23
N ASP A 273 23.87 -18.45 1.23
CA ASP A 273 23.98 -17.61 2.40
C ASP A 273 22.67 -16.82 2.62
N TYR A 274 21.95 -17.19 3.68
CA TYR A 274 20.76 -16.49 4.18
C TYR A 274 21.13 -15.46 5.27
N GLY A 275 22.41 -15.07 5.36
CA GLY A 275 22.98 -14.11 6.30
C GLY A 275 23.32 -14.73 7.65
N MET A 276 22.30 -15.18 8.39
CA MET A 276 22.49 -15.74 9.74
C MET A 276 22.71 -17.25 9.75
N ARG A 277 22.40 -17.92 8.63
CA ARG A 277 22.52 -19.37 8.46
C ARG A 277 22.87 -19.68 7.01
N ILE A 278 23.61 -20.78 6.83
CA ILE A 278 23.88 -21.35 5.50
C ILE A 278 22.81 -22.40 5.19
N TYR A 279 22.18 -22.27 4.03
CA TYR A 279 21.16 -23.18 3.52
C TYR A 279 21.78 -24.13 2.49
N ASP A 280 21.57 -25.44 2.65
CA ASP A 280 21.92 -26.43 1.63
C ASP A 280 20.67 -26.80 0.82
N PRO A 281 20.58 -26.32 -0.45
CA PRO A 281 19.43 -26.58 -1.30
C PRO A 281 19.28 -28.04 -1.71
N ARG A 282 20.33 -28.89 -1.61
CA ARG A 282 20.27 -30.31 -1.98
C ARG A 282 19.46 -31.12 -0.98
N ILE A 283 19.57 -30.75 0.30
CA ILE A 283 18.90 -31.44 1.41
C ILE A 283 17.69 -30.65 1.95
N GLY A 284 17.48 -29.42 1.48
CA GLY A 284 16.36 -28.59 1.86
C GLY A 284 16.39 -28.14 3.33
N ARG A 285 17.58 -27.95 3.89
CA ARG A 285 17.78 -27.66 5.33
C ARG A 285 18.88 -26.63 5.55
N PHE A 286 18.80 -25.93 6.68
CA PHE A 286 19.91 -25.13 7.18
C PHE A 286 21.00 -26.01 7.78
N LEU A 287 22.26 -25.58 7.64
CA LEU A 287 23.43 -26.29 8.16
C LEU A 287 23.69 -26.00 9.64
N SER A 288 23.01 -25.00 10.20
CA SER A 288 23.13 -24.60 11.61
C SER A 288 21.75 -24.51 12.29
N VAL A 289 21.75 -24.69 13.61
CA VAL A 289 20.57 -24.54 14.48
C VAL A 289 20.03 -23.11 14.35
N ASP A 290 18.70 -22.98 14.22
CA ASP A 290 18.00 -21.71 14.24
C ASP A 290 18.27 -20.93 15.55
N PRO A 291 18.82 -19.69 15.51
CA PRO A 291 19.04 -18.86 16.69
C PRO A 291 17.78 -18.59 17.53
N ILE A 292 16.58 -18.66 16.93
CA ILE A 292 15.30 -18.51 17.62
C ILE A 292 14.54 -19.83 17.74
N GLY A 293 15.20 -20.97 17.47
CA GLY A 293 14.59 -22.30 17.50
C GLY A 293 13.91 -22.65 18.83
N SER A 294 14.37 -22.09 19.94
CA SER A 294 13.73 -22.25 21.25
C SER A 294 12.32 -21.67 21.34
N GLN A 295 11.96 -20.72 20.45
CA GLN A 295 10.63 -20.11 20.39
C GLN A 295 9.64 -20.91 19.54
N PHE A 296 10.13 -21.87 18.75
CA PHE A 296 9.33 -22.71 17.86
C PHE A 296 9.54 -24.20 18.17
N PRO A 297 9.17 -24.67 19.38
CA PRO A 297 9.42 -26.06 19.80
C PRO A 297 8.70 -27.11 18.95
N TRP A 298 7.68 -26.70 18.19
CA TRP A 298 6.95 -27.58 17.25
C TRP A 298 7.60 -27.64 15.86
N ASN A 299 8.62 -26.83 15.58
CA ASN A 299 9.30 -26.80 14.29
C ASN A 299 10.74 -27.29 14.43
N SER A 300 11.28 -27.90 13.38
CA SER A 300 12.68 -28.32 13.39
C SER A 300 13.58 -27.11 13.35
N VAL A 301 14.59 -27.07 14.22
CA VAL A 301 15.61 -26.00 14.25
C VAL A 301 16.48 -25.94 12.99
N TYR A 302 16.31 -26.88 12.06
CA TYR A 302 16.96 -26.91 10.76
C TYR A 302 15.97 -26.76 9.58
N ALA A 303 14.67 -26.61 9.85
CA ALA A 303 13.66 -26.52 8.81
C ALA A 303 13.79 -25.20 8.04
N PHE A 304 13.69 -25.30 6.72
CA PHE A 304 13.59 -24.16 5.83
C PHE A 304 12.12 -23.87 5.51
N ALA A 305 11.67 -22.63 5.73
CA ALA A 305 10.30 -22.17 5.48
C ALA A 305 9.19 -23.10 6.05
N GLU A 306 9.42 -23.69 7.22
CA GLU A 306 8.52 -24.69 7.85
C GLU A 306 8.16 -25.89 6.95
N ASN A 307 9.03 -26.24 5.99
CA ASN A 307 8.80 -27.22 4.92
C ASN A 307 7.67 -26.86 3.92
N ASP A 308 7.21 -25.60 3.91
CA ASP A 308 6.22 -25.09 2.95
C ASP A 308 6.85 -24.19 1.89
N VAL A 309 7.85 -24.74 1.20
CA VAL A 309 8.76 -24.05 0.27
C VAL A 309 8.10 -23.45 -0.98
N ILE A 310 6.83 -23.78 -1.24
CA ILE A 310 6.06 -23.28 -2.39
C ILE A 310 5.25 -22.04 -2.00
N ARG A 311 4.71 -22.00 -0.78
CA ARG A 311 3.84 -20.90 -0.30
C ARG A 311 4.60 -19.89 0.56
N CYS A 312 5.68 -20.32 1.18
CA CYS A 312 6.46 -19.52 2.12
C CYS A 312 7.85 -19.26 1.54
N THR A 313 8.15 -17.99 1.31
CA THR A 313 9.51 -17.52 1.02
C THR A 313 10.10 -17.00 2.33
N ASP A 314 11.24 -17.54 2.76
CA ASP A 314 12.02 -16.94 3.85
C ASP A 314 12.71 -15.68 3.28
N LEU A 315 12.02 -14.55 3.40
CA LEU A 315 12.27 -13.36 2.57
C LEU A 315 13.57 -12.64 2.93
N ASP A 316 13.98 -12.63 4.20
CA ASP A 316 15.30 -12.13 4.64
C ASP A 316 15.49 -12.17 6.16
N GLY A 317 14.54 -12.71 6.92
CA GLY A 317 14.55 -12.52 8.37
C GLY A 317 14.69 -11.04 8.76
N LEU A 318 13.55 -10.31 8.75
CA LEU A 318 13.31 -8.96 9.33
C LEU A 318 13.47 -7.80 8.30
N GLU A 319 12.42 -7.04 7.93
CA GLU A 319 12.23 -5.62 8.32
C GLU A 319 10.78 -5.12 8.01
N LYS A 320 9.75 -5.72 8.62
CA LYS A 320 8.39 -5.14 8.62
C LYS A 320 8.12 -4.50 9.97
N TYR A 321 7.87 -3.19 9.98
CA TYR A 321 7.42 -2.51 11.20
C TYR A 321 5.92 -2.72 11.36
N LYS A 322 5.50 -3.06 12.58
CA LYS A 322 4.08 -3.06 12.92
C LYS A 322 3.73 -1.75 13.59
N PHE A 323 2.68 -1.10 13.11
CA PHE A 323 2.12 0.09 13.72
C PHE A 323 0.78 -0.26 14.34
N TYR A 324 0.66 0.01 15.63
CA TYR A 324 -0.56 -0.17 16.40
C TYR A 324 -1.21 1.18 16.58
N GLN A 325 -2.50 1.27 16.32
CA GLN A 325 -3.32 2.44 16.63
C GLN A 325 -4.51 1.96 17.45
N ARG A 326 -4.72 2.56 18.62
CA ARG A 326 -5.81 2.18 19.52
C ARG A 326 -6.49 3.41 20.08
N SER A 327 -7.80 3.31 20.24
CA SER A 327 -8.58 4.29 20.98
C SER A 327 -9.41 3.59 22.05
N PHE A 328 -9.41 4.15 23.25
CA PHE A 328 -10.00 3.55 24.44
C PHE A 328 -10.60 4.63 25.35
N ALA A 329 -11.60 4.27 26.13
CA ALA A 329 -12.20 5.10 27.16
C ALA A 329 -11.52 4.78 28.51
N PRO A 330 -10.76 5.70 29.11
CA PRO A 330 -9.89 5.38 30.26
C PRO A 330 -10.65 5.12 31.57
N TRP A 331 -11.89 5.56 31.69
CA TRP A 331 -12.71 5.36 32.90
C TRP A 331 -13.35 3.97 32.93
N GLN A 332 -13.79 3.52 34.11
CA GLN A 332 -14.71 2.37 34.21
C GLN A 332 -16.10 2.73 33.65
N TYR A 333 -16.56 3.96 33.93
CA TYR A 333 -17.82 4.50 33.42
C TYR A 333 -17.68 5.96 33.02
N PHE A 334 -18.41 6.40 31.99
CA PHE A 334 -18.48 7.80 31.55
C PHE A 334 -19.89 8.16 31.04
N GLY A 335 -20.14 9.46 30.80
CA GLY A 335 -21.41 9.95 30.25
C GLY A 335 -22.54 10.15 31.27
N GLU A 336 -22.21 10.18 32.57
CA GLU A 336 -23.12 10.44 33.70
C GLU A 336 -23.76 11.83 33.57
N THR A 337 -24.86 11.93 32.81
CA THR A 337 -25.63 13.16 32.59
C THR A 337 -27.07 12.94 33.05
N ILE A 338 -27.57 13.85 33.88
CA ILE A 338 -28.98 13.91 34.27
C ILE A 338 -29.75 14.63 33.18
N TYR A 339 -30.72 13.96 32.56
CA TYR A 339 -31.53 14.54 31.49
C TYR A 339 -32.67 15.36 32.07
N PRO A 340 -32.68 16.70 31.89
CA PRO A 340 -33.58 17.60 32.61
C PRO A 340 -35.06 17.44 32.23
N LEU A 341 -35.36 16.81 31.09
CA LEU A 341 -36.75 16.60 30.60
C LEU A 341 -37.33 15.22 30.92
N THR A 342 -36.48 14.21 31.16
CA THR A 342 -36.93 12.84 31.45
C THR A 342 -36.55 12.37 32.86
N GLY A 343 -35.71 13.12 33.57
CA GLY A 343 -35.11 12.71 34.85
C GLY A 343 -34.16 11.51 34.72
N SER A 344 -33.94 10.99 33.51
CA SER A 344 -33.12 9.80 33.30
C SER A 344 -31.65 10.13 33.56
N ASN A 345 -30.94 9.19 34.18
CA ASN A 345 -29.50 9.25 34.38
C ASN A 345 -28.92 8.02 33.69
N TYR A 346 -27.93 8.17 32.82
CA TYR A 346 -27.28 7.06 32.12
C TYR A 346 -25.77 7.11 32.28
N LYS A 347 -25.13 5.94 32.25
CA LYS A 347 -23.67 5.81 32.18
C LYS A 347 -23.26 4.70 31.22
N TYR A 348 -22.09 4.84 30.60
CA TYR A 348 -21.56 3.92 29.61
C TYR A 348 -20.29 3.25 30.13
N SER A 349 -20.07 1.97 29.81
CA SER A 349 -18.81 1.30 30.16
C SER A 349 -17.63 1.88 29.39
N GLY A 350 -16.56 2.23 30.10
CA GLY A 350 -15.26 2.45 29.50
C GLY A 350 -14.38 1.20 29.57
N ASP A 351 -13.13 1.35 29.16
CA ASP A 351 -12.11 0.29 29.16
C ASP A 351 -11.30 0.27 30.47
N GLY A 352 -11.43 1.29 31.32
CA GLY A 352 -10.88 1.30 32.69
C GLY A 352 -9.37 1.16 32.79
N ARG A 353 -8.62 1.67 31.81
CA ARG A 353 -7.16 1.49 31.70
C ARG A 353 -6.40 2.77 31.38
N GLY A 354 -5.10 2.73 31.62
CA GLY A 354 -4.14 3.73 31.15
C GLY A 354 -3.57 3.41 29.77
N PHE A 355 -2.60 4.22 29.34
CA PHE A 355 -1.79 3.92 28.16
C PHE A 355 -0.98 2.65 28.35
N THR A 356 -0.74 1.90 27.28
CA THR A 356 0.22 0.79 27.30
C THR A 356 0.73 0.47 25.90
N VAL A 357 1.91 -0.17 25.80
CA VAL A 357 2.36 -0.83 24.56
C VAL A 357 2.06 -2.34 24.53
N SER A 358 1.51 -2.90 25.60
CA SER A 358 1.20 -4.33 25.65
C SER A 358 0.20 -4.71 24.55
N THR A 359 0.50 -5.80 23.84
CA THR A 359 -0.36 -6.40 22.81
C THR A 359 -1.05 -7.67 23.31
N SER A 360 -1.06 -7.91 24.63
CA SER A 360 -1.72 -9.07 25.24
C SER A 360 -3.23 -9.04 25.01
N GLU A 361 -3.86 -10.21 25.04
CA GLU A 361 -5.30 -10.32 24.74
C GLU A 361 -6.20 -9.60 25.74
N GLY A 362 -5.72 -9.34 26.95
CA GLY A 362 -6.41 -8.60 28.01
C GLY A 362 -6.43 -7.08 27.85
N VAL A 363 -5.81 -6.52 26.80
CA VAL A 363 -5.87 -5.08 26.54
C VAL A 363 -7.12 -4.75 25.73
N HIS A 364 -8.16 -4.27 26.41
CA HIS A 364 -9.42 -3.85 25.80
C HIS A 364 -9.30 -2.45 25.18
N SER A 365 -9.95 -2.22 24.04
CA SER A 365 -10.00 -0.92 23.36
C SER A 365 -11.30 -0.81 22.59
N LYS A 366 -11.84 0.41 22.50
CA LYS A 366 -13.03 0.71 21.69
C LYS A 366 -12.77 0.47 20.21
N VAL A 367 -11.57 0.82 19.73
CA VAL A 367 -11.16 0.48 18.37
C VAL A 367 -9.66 0.31 18.30
N SER A 368 -9.19 -0.66 17.50
CA SER A 368 -7.78 -0.95 17.33
C SER A 368 -7.47 -1.42 15.91
N THR A 369 -6.32 -1.00 15.38
CA THR A 369 -5.74 -1.48 14.13
C THR A 369 -4.27 -1.80 14.30
N THR A 370 -3.83 -2.80 13.55
CA THR A 370 -2.43 -3.13 13.36
C THR A 370 -2.12 -3.06 11.88
N LEU A 371 -1.14 -2.23 11.51
CA LEU A 371 -0.65 -2.06 10.16
C LEU A 371 0.74 -2.67 10.08
N SER A 372 1.05 -3.38 9.00
CA SER A 372 2.43 -3.64 8.62
C SER A 372 2.88 -2.58 7.62
N ILE A 373 4.06 -2.02 7.83
CA ILE A 373 4.69 -1.09 6.91
C ILE A 373 6.03 -1.67 6.51
N ASP A 374 6.18 -1.90 5.21
CA ASP A 374 7.42 -2.27 4.56
C ASP A 374 8.03 -0.98 3.99
N ILE A 375 9.05 -0.47 4.67
CA ILE A 375 9.67 0.81 4.33
C ILE A 375 10.60 0.70 3.12
N GLY A 376 11.07 -0.51 2.79
CA GLY A 376 11.92 -0.79 1.64
C GLY A 376 11.10 -0.86 0.36
N LEU A 377 9.95 -1.56 0.40
CA LEU A 377 9.03 -1.70 -0.74
C LEU A 377 8.02 -0.56 -0.85
N GLY A 378 7.95 0.33 0.13
CA GLY A 378 6.94 1.39 0.18
C GLY A 378 5.52 0.84 0.23
N LYS A 379 5.31 -0.28 0.92
CA LYS A 379 4.01 -0.98 1.01
C LYS A 379 3.47 -0.94 2.43
N ALA A 380 2.15 -0.94 2.54
CA ALA A 380 1.47 -1.10 3.83
C ALA A 380 0.28 -2.04 3.69
N HIS A 381 0.04 -2.83 4.73
CA HIS A 381 -1.12 -3.72 4.81
C HIS A 381 -1.77 -3.62 6.18
N VAL A 382 -3.09 -3.65 6.23
CA VAL A 382 -3.83 -3.87 7.48
C VAL A 382 -3.65 -5.33 7.86
N LEU A 383 -2.98 -5.60 8.98
CA LEU A 383 -2.85 -6.95 9.53
C LEU A 383 -4.08 -7.31 10.35
N GLU A 384 -4.59 -6.33 11.11
CA GLU A 384 -5.68 -6.55 12.03
C GLU A 384 -6.50 -5.27 12.21
N ALA A 385 -7.81 -5.44 12.34
CA ALA A 385 -8.75 -4.39 12.69
C ALA A 385 -9.76 -4.99 13.66
N ARG A 386 -9.70 -4.61 14.94
CA ARG A 386 -10.54 -5.19 15.99
C ARG A 386 -11.18 -4.11 16.86
N GLN A 387 -12.38 -4.40 17.31
CA GLN A 387 -13.03 -3.77 18.44
C GLN A 387 -13.10 -4.82 19.55
N ARG A 388 -12.25 -4.69 20.58
CA ARG A 388 -12.19 -5.66 21.69
C ARG A 388 -13.11 -5.28 22.86
N GLY A 389 -13.55 -4.03 22.93
CA GLY A 389 -14.51 -3.55 23.93
C GLY A 389 -15.92 -3.44 23.35
N THR A 390 -16.90 -4.08 23.99
CA THR A 390 -18.31 -3.72 23.85
C THR A 390 -18.61 -2.56 24.80
N THR A 391 -19.37 -1.57 24.33
CA THR A 391 -19.85 -0.51 25.22
C THR A 391 -21.26 -0.84 25.66
N SER A 392 -21.45 -0.94 26.97
CA SER A 392 -22.75 -1.19 27.59
C SER A 392 -23.28 0.09 28.22
N ARG A 393 -24.57 0.34 28.05
CA ARG A 393 -25.31 1.41 28.71
C ARG A 393 -25.93 0.86 29.99
N PHE A 394 -25.83 1.63 31.06
CA PHE A 394 -26.38 1.34 32.37
C PHE A 394 -27.30 2.47 32.79
N ASP A 395 -28.32 2.12 33.57
CA ASP A 395 -29.08 3.07 34.35
C ASP A 395 -28.16 3.71 35.41
N GLY A 396 -28.18 5.04 35.49
CA GLY A 396 -27.28 5.82 36.32
C GLY A 396 -27.61 5.78 37.80
N GLU A 397 -28.86 5.49 38.16
CA GLU A 397 -29.34 5.44 39.54
C GLU A 397 -29.29 4.02 40.12
N SER A 398 -29.90 3.05 39.43
CA SER A 398 -29.91 1.64 39.84
C SER A 398 -28.65 0.86 39.47
N GLY A 399 -27.84 1.37 38.53
CA GLY A 399 -26.66 0.67 38.01
C GLY A 399 -26.97 -0.54 37.13
N LYS A 400 -28.25 -0.79 36.82
CA LYS A 400 -28.68 -1.93 35.99
C LYS A 400 -28.21 -1.77 34.55
N MET A 401 -27.62 -2.83 33.98
CA MET A 401 -27.26 -2.86 32.56
C MET A 401 -28.53 -2.87 31.71
N LEU A 402 -28.62 -1.94 30.76
CA LEU A 402 -29.78 -1.75 29.89
C LEU A 402 -29.57 -2.38 28.52
N THR A 403 -28.45 -2.07 27.88
CA THR A 403 -28.13 -2.56 26.52
C THR A 403 -26.63 -2.59 26.30
N THR A 404 -26.19 -3.38 25.32
CA THR A 404 -24.79 -3.50 24.91
C THR A 404 -24.70 -3.32 23.41
N ALA A 405 -23.80 -2.44 22.97
CA ALA A 405 -23.54 -2.21 21.56
C ALA A 405 -23.08 -3.52 20.87
N PRO A 406 -23.54 -3.80 19.64
CA PRO A 406 -23.12 -4.99 18.92
C PRO A 406 -21.63 -4.94 18.62
N SER A 407 -20.96 -6.10 18.68
CA SER A 407 -19.58 -6.22 18.19
C SER A 407 -19.57 -6.01 16.68
N ALA A 408 -18.77 -5.05 16.23
CA ALA A 408 -18.61 -4.73 14.82
C ALA A 408 -17.13 -4.64 14.45
N THR A 409 -16.81 -4.99 13.21
CA THR A 409 -15.48 -4.77 12.66
C THR A 409 -15.33 -3.29 12.33
N PRO A 410 -14.31 -2.58 12.85
CA PRO A 410 -14.11 -1.18 12.53
C PRO A 410 -13.81 -0.98 11.03
N SER A 411 -14.23 0.15 10.47
CA SER A 411 -13.81 0.56 9.13
C SER A 411 -12.36 1.03 9.19
N VAL A 412 -11.53 0.46 8.31
CA VAL A 412 -10.16 0.92 8.10
C VAL A 412 -10.02 1.36 6.66
N SER A 413 -9.75 2.63 6.43
CA SER A 413 -9.36 3.14 5.12
C SER A 413 -7.85 3.32 5.12
N LEU A 414 -7.15 2.33 4.59
CA LEU A 414 -5.72 2.43 4.32
C LEU A 414 -5.53 3.08 2.96
N PHE A 415 -4.87 4.23 2.94
CA PHE A 415 -4.46 4.88 1.71
C PHE A 415 -3.16 4.24 1.22
N ASN A 416 -2.98 4.16 -0.10
CA ASN A 416 -1.76 3.60 -0.68
C ASN A 416 -0.52 4.28 -0.09
N ALA A 417 0.39 3.44 0.41
CA ALA A 417 1.69 3.89 0.87
C ALA A 417 2.42 4.59 -0.29
N ARG A 418 3.03 5.74 0.00
CA ARG A 418 3.78 6.53 -0.96
C ARG A 418 5.23 6.55 -0.53
N GLN A 419 6.13 6.14 -1.42
CA GLN A 419 7.57 6.25 -1.20
C GLN A 419 8.11 7.43 -1.98
N ASN A 420 8.87 8.30 -1.33
CA ASN A 420 9.58 9.41 -1.93
C ASN A 420 11.00 9.46 -1.36
N GLY A 421 11.96 8.89 -2.11
CA GLY A 421 13.32 8.71 -1.62
C GLY A 421 13.36 7.87 -0.35
N ARG A 422 13.87 8.45 0.74
CA ARG A 422 13.96 7.80 2.06
C ARG A 422 12.65 7.79 2.84
N THR A 423 11.64 8.52 2.38
CA THR A 423 10.39 8.69 3.12
C THR A 423 9.32 7.73 2.62
N THR A 424 8.74 6.96 3.53
CA THR A 424 7.54 6.14 3.30
C THR A 424 6.37 6.73 4.09
N THR A 425 5.38 7.27 3.37
CA THR A 425 4.18 7.84 3.96
C THR A 425 3.01 6.86 3.84
N VAL A 426 2.36 6.57 4.96
CA VAL A 426 1.19 5.70 5.08
C VAL A 426 0.11 6.45 5.83
N LYS A 427 -1.07 6.57 5.23
CA LYS A 427 -2.23 7.16 5.92
C LYS A 427 -3.25 6.07 6.21
N ALA A 428 -3.72 6.01 7.44
CA ALA A 428 -4.75 5.09 7.88
C ALA A 428 -5.84 5.84 8.64
N ARG A 429 -7.08 5.74 8.16
CA ARG A 429 -8.27 6.16 8.89
C ARG A 429 -8.85 4.96 9.60
N ILE A 430 -9.07 5.07 10.90
CA ILE A 430 -9.71 4.06 11.74
C ILE A 430 -11.03 4.63 12.27
N GLU A 431 -12.10 3.90 12.03
CA GLU A 431 -13.45 4.28 12.45
C GLU A 431 -14.09 3.10 13.18
N GLY A 432 -14.43 3.30 14.44
CA GLY A 432 -15.21 2.36 15.23
C GLY A 432 -16.65 2.32 14.73
N LYS A 433 -17.07 1.18 14.17
CA LYS A 433 -18.47 0.96 13.74
C LYS A 433 -19.35 0.53 14.92
N ALA A 434 -19.47 1.36 15.94
CA ALA A 434 -20.42 1.07 17.02
C ALA A 434 -20.90 2.36 17.67
N PRO A 435 -22.12 2.82 17.33
CA PRO A 435 -22.81 3.88 18.05
C PRO A 435 -23.12 3.41 19.48
N LEU A 436 -23.18 4.34 20.42
CA LEU A 436 -23.52 4.07 21.82
C LEU A 436 -25.00 3.62 22.03
N ALA A 437 -25.83 3.51 20.97
CA ALA A 437 -26.99 2.63 20.73
C ALA A 437 -27.63 2.92 19.34
N PRO A 438 -28.55 2.07 18.79
CA PRO A 438 -29.36 2.37 17.60
C PRO A 438 -30.83 2.76 17.90
N VAL A 439 -31.27 3.88 17.30
CA VAL A 439 -32.63 4.37 16.89
C VAL A 439 -33.71 4.89 17.91
N PRO A 440 -34.56 5.87 17.49
CA PRO A 440 -35.12 7.01 18.26
C PRO A 440 -36.62 6.85 18.62
N SER A 441 -37.16 7.58 19.61
CA SER A 441 -38.02 8.77 19.34
C SER A 441 -38.34 9.64 20.58
N LEU A 442 -37.74 9.37 21.74
CA LEU A 442 -38.05 10.05 23.01
C LEU A 442 -36.82 10.68 23.70
N ASP A 443 -35.61 10.51 23.14
CA ASP A 443 -34.36 11.03 23.69
C ASP A 443 -33.61 11.84 22.63
N TRP A 444 -33.68 13.17 22.75
CA TRP A 444 -33.11 14.14 21.81
C TRP A 444 -31.58 14.29 21.94
N VAL A 445 -30.94 13.61 22.91
CA VAL A 445 -29.49 13.68 23.15
C VAL A 445 -28.75 12.40 22.75
N SER A 446 -29.42 11.25 22.68
CA SER A 446 -28.88 9.98 22.14
C SER A 446 -28.11 10.17 20.81
N PRO A 447 -28.59 10.93 19.81
CA PRO A 447 -27.90 11.08 18.51
C PRO A 447 -26.49 11.72 18.58
N MET A 448 -26.17 12.48 19.64
CA MET A 448 -24.90 13.18 19.79
C MET A 448 -23.81 12.30 20.42
N ILE A 449 -24.19 11.39 21.32
CA ILE A 449 -23.29 10.43 21.97
C ILE A 449 -23.15 9.17 21.12
N ASP A 450 -24.10 8.89 20.23
CA ASP A 450 -24.12 7.74 19.30
C ASP A 450 -23.24 7.92 18.04
N GLN A 451 -22.28 8.84 18.07
CA GLN A 451 -21.37 9.10 16.96
C GLN A 451 -20.25 8.04 16.89
N PRO A 452 -19.80 7.63 15.68
CA PRO A 452 -18.66 6.73 15.56
C PRO A 452 -17.39 7.39 16.10
N ILE A 453 -16.54 6.59 16.73
CA ILE A 453 -15.19 7.01 17.13
C ILE A 453 -14.34 7.05 15.87
N VAL A 454 -13.84 8.24 15.50
CA VAL A 454 -13.07 8.44 14.28
C VAL A 454 -11.71 9.03 14.61
N TRP A 455 -10.66 8.34 14.17
CA TRP A 455 -9.29 8.83 14.16
C TRP A 455 -8.68 8.62 12.77
N THR A 456 -7.90 9.59 12.32
CA THR A 456 -7.06 9.45 11.14
C THR A 456 -5.61 9.69 11.55
N GLY A 457 -4.79 8.65 11.40
CA GLY A 457 -3.36 8.73 11.59
C GLY A 457 -2.65 8.78 10.23
N THR A 458 -1.84 9.82 10.02
CA THR A 458 -0.87 9.85 8.91
C THR A 458 0.50 9.56 9.49
N ILE A 459 1.07 8.42 9.12
CA ILE A 459 2.39 7.93 9.52
C ILE A 459 3.36 8.26 8.38
N GLU A 460 4.41 8.97 8.69
CA GLU A 460 5.53 9.20 7.78
C GLU A 460 6.78 8.61 8.42
N VAL A 461 7.37 7.62 7.77
CA VAL A 461 8.59 6.97 8.20
C VAL A 461 9.73 7.45 7.31
N VAL A 462 10.67 8.20 7.86
CA VAL A 462 11.88 8.63 7.16
C VAL A 462 13.00 7.65 7.51
N ASN A 463 13.43 6.88 6.51
CA ASN A 463 14.44 5.84 6.63
C ASN A 463 15.85 6.42 6.67
N HIS A 464 16.47 6.39 7.85
CA HIS A 464 17.85 6.77 8.09
C HIS A 464 18.62 5.63 8.77
N ILE A 465 18.26 4.37 8.51
CA ILE A 465 18.90 3.21 9.13
C ILE A 465 20.39 3.17 8.79
N ASP A 466 20.77 3.65 7.59
CA ASP A 466 22.16 3.87 7.18
C ASP A 466 22.92 4.85 8.09
N GLN A 467 22.19 5.72 8.77
CA GLN A 467 22.69 6.70 9.74
C GLN A 467 22.37 6.29 11.19
N GLY A 468 21.86 5.08 11.41
CA GLY A 468 21.58 4.49 12.72
C GLY A 468 20.28 4.97 13.38
N TYR A 469 19.29 5.45 12.62
CA TYR A 469 18.00 5.82 13.19
C TYR A 469 16.81 5.75 12.21
N LEU A 470 15.61 5.72 12.76
CA LEU A 470 14.36 6.01 12.07
C LEU A 470 13.74 7.29 12.63
N GLN A 471 13.14 8.08 11.75
CA GLN A 471 12.31 9.19 12.18
C GLN A 471 10.87 8.92 11.80
N ILE A 472 9.98 8.97 12.78
CA ILE A 472 8.54 8.82 12.60
C ILE A 472 7.90 10.19 12.80
N ASN A 473 7.26 10.73 11.78
CA ASN A 473 6.33 11.85 11.92
C ASN A 473 4.91 11.29 11.87
N TYR A 474 4.14 11.52 12.93
CA TYR A 474 2.78 11.03 13.07
C TYR A 474 1.83 12.21 13.22
N ASN A 475 0.93 12.41 12.25
CA ASN A 475 -0.16 13.36 12.35
C ASN A 475 -1.44 12.64 12.78
N LEU A 476 -1.97 13.02 13.94
CA LEU A 476 -3.25 12.53 14.47
C LEU A 476 -4.33 13.57 14.23
N THR A 477 -5.41 13.18 13.56
CA THR A 477 -6.63 14.00 13.41
C THR A 477 -7.85 13.22 13.85
N GLY A 478 -8.85 13.90 14.43
CA GLY A 478 -10.08 13.27 14.89
C GLY A 478 -11.00 14.21 15.66
N LYS A 479 -12.07 13.65 16.24
CA LYS A 479 -13.04 14.38 17.09
C LYS A 479 -12.51 14.73 18.48
N GLY A 480 -11.29 14.32 18.83
CA GLY A 480 -10.68 14.62 20.13
C GLY A 480 -11.13 13.73 21.30
N PHE A 481 -11.95 12.70 21.04
CA PHE A 481 -12.44 11.74 22.03
C PHE A 481 -12.58 10.33 21.40
N PRO A 482 -12.33 9.23 22.14
CA PRO A 482 -11.83 9.14 23.51
C PRO A 482 -10.28 9.23 23.55
N ALA A 483 -9.60 8.58 24.50
CA ALA A 483 -8.13 8.58 24.50
C ALA A 483 -7.59 7.83 23.28
N PHE A 484 -6.41 8.20 22.80
CA PHE A 484 -5.74 7.56 21.66
C PHE A 484 -4.28 7.25 21.98
N GLU A 485 -3.80 6.12 21.50
CA GLU A 485 -2.40 5.73 21.56
C GLU A 485 -1.98 5.06 20.25
N ALA A 486 -0.75 5.34 19.83
CA ALA A 486 -0.08 4.64 18.75
C ALA A 486 1.35 4.32 19.13
N PHE A 487 1.81 3.14 18.70
CA PHE A 487 3.17 2.67 18.92
C PHE A 487 3.64 1.82 17.74
N ILE A 488 4.96 1.79 17.55
CA ILE A 488 5.64 1.01 16.52
C ILE A 488 6.34 -0.17 17.17
N GLU A 489 6.40 -1.30 16.47
CA GLU A 489 7.11 -2.52 16.86
C GLU A 489 8.13 -2.88 15.77
N ASP A 490 9.37 -3.14 16.18
CA ASP A 490 10.41 -3.66 15.31
C ASP A 490 10.30 -5.18 15.14
N ALA A 491 11.23 -5.74 14.41
CA ALA A 491 11.22 -7.14 14.07
C ALA A 491 11.65 -8.05 15.25
N ARG A 492 12.34 -7.51 16.26
CA ARG A 492 12.66 -8.16 17.55
C ARG A 492 11.52 -8.08 18.56
N GLY A 493 10.42 -7.41 18.23
CA GLY A 493 9.27 -7.21 19.10
C GLY A 493 9.39 -6.05 20.09
N THR A 494 10.45 -5.23 19.95
CA THR A 494 10.64 -4.01 20.73
C THR A 494 9.60 -2.98 20.33
N LYS A 495 8.89 -2.42 21.31
CA LYS A 495 7.78 -1.48 21.07
C LYS A 495 8.14 -0.08 21.55
N VAL A 496 7.68 0.94 20.84
CA VAL A 496 7.89 2.36 21.20
C VAL A 496 6.64 3.16 20.92
N PHE A 497 6.14 3.92 21.90
CA PHE A 497 5.08 4.89 21.63
C PHE A 497 5.53 5.94 20.61
N VAL A 498 4.65 6.25 19.65
CA VAL A 498 4.86 7.28 18.63
C VAL A 498 3.89 8.45 18.78
N ALA A 499 2.70 8.21 19.35
CA ALA A 499 1.72 9.25 19.63
C ALA A 499 0.80 8.83 20.78
N ILE A 500 0.44 9.78 21.64
CA ILE A 500 -0.63 9.61 22.63
C ILE A 500 -1.49 10.86 22.69
N ARG A 501 -2.77 10.67 23.03
CA ARG A 501 -3.71 11.73 23.34
C ARG A 501 -4.55 11.28 24.53
N PRO A 502 -4.40 11.89 25.71
CA PRO A 502 -5.34 11.70 26.82
C PRO A 502 -6.76 12.04 26.38
N SER A 503 -7.78 11.50 27.03
CA SER A 503 -9.17 11.94 26.83
C SER A 503 -9.38 13.33 27.44
N PRO A 504 -10.29 14.17 26.92
CA PRO A 504 -10.79 15.34 27.65
C PRO A 504 -11.49 14.91 28.96
N ALA A 505 -11.80 15.86 29.84
CA ALA A 505 -12.55 15.55 31.06
C ALA A 505 -13.94 15.01 30.72
N LYS A 506 -14.54 14.18 31.59
CA LYS A 506 -15.88 13.60 31.38
C LYS A 506 -16.94 14.64 31.00
N LYS A 507 -16.87 15.81 31.63
CA LYS A 507 -17.81 16.94 31.40
C LYS A 507 -17.72 17.56 29.99
N GLU A 508 -16.63 17.31 29.26
CA GLU A 508 -16.35 17.88 27.93
C GLU A 508 -16.57 16.88 26.79
N ILE A 509 -17.02 15.65 27.10
CA ILE A 509 -17.22 14.58 26.12
C ILE A 509 -18.26 15.00 25.07
N ILE A 510 -19.41 15.54 25.50
CA ILE A 510 -20.50 15.94 24.59
C ILE A 510 -20.01 17.01 23.60
N GLN A 511 -19.26 18.00 24.10
CA GLN A 511 -18.67 19.04 23.26
C GLN A 511 -17.73 18.43 22.20
N SER A 512 -16.87 17.49 22.60
CA SER A 512 -15.92 16.82 21.70
C SER A 512 -16.64 16.00 20.63
N LEU A 513 -17.66 15.22 21.00
CA LEU A 513 -18.45 14.41 20.07
C LEU A 513 -19.30 15.24 19.10
N SER A 514 -19.73 16.43 19.52
CA SER A 514 -20.49 17.38 18.70
C SER A 514 -19.63 18.19 17.72
N SER A 515 -18.30 18.12 17.83
CA SER A 515 -17.37 18.84 16.98
C SER A 515 -17.09 18.12 15.64
N GLY A 516 -16.53 18.83 14.66
CA GLY A 516 -16.16 18.25 13.36
C GLY A 516 -15.06 17.18 13.45
N GLU A 517 -14.98 16.30 12.44
CA GLU A 517 -14.01 15.18 12.42
C GLU A 517 -12.52 15.59 12.45
N THR A 518 -12.22 16.86 12.20
CA THR A 518 -10.87 17.44 12.21
C THR A 518 -10.64 18.42 13.36
N ALA A 519 -11.57 18.50 14.32
CA ALA A 519 -11.52 19.46 15.42
C ALA A 519 -10.26 19.31 16.28
N TYR A 520 -9.71 18.10 16.37
CA TYR A 520 -8.39 17.85 16.92
C TYR A 520 -7.40 17.52 15.80
N SER A 521 -6.23 18.16 15.83
CA SER A 521 -5.08 17.85 14.98
C SER A 521 -3.80 18.06 15.78
N GLN A 522 -2.93 17.05 15.85
CA GLN A 522 -1.64 17.13 16.52
C GLN A 522 -0.58 16.36 15.75
N ASN A 523 0.59 16.99 15.60
CA ASN A 523 1.78 16.35 15.05
C ASN A 523 2.67 15.84 16.18
N PHE A 524 3.18 14.64 16.00
CA PHE A 524 4.18 14.01 16.85
C PHE A 524 5.38 13.67 15.97
N THR A 525 6.58 13.90 16.48
CA THR A 525 7.81 13.47 15.82
C THR A 525 8.65 12.73 16.83
N ILE A 526 9.10 11.53 16.47
CA ILE A 526 9.98 10.73 17.30
C ILE A 526 11.14 10.19 16.46
N LYS A 527 12.34 10.28 17.01
CA LYS A 527 13.55 9.71 16.45
C LYS A 527 13.90 8.46 17.26
N ILE A 528 13.98 7.31 16.61
CA ILE A 528 14.27 6.02 17.23
C ILE A 528 15.63 5.57 16.70
N LEU A 529 16.61 5.39 17.56
CA LEU A 529 17.91 4.86 17.17
C LEU A 529 17.74 3.39 16.79
N THR A 530 18.40 2.99 15.70
CA THR A 530 18.35 1.63 15.19
C THR A 530 19.75 1.04 15.03
N ASP A 531 19.84 -0.28 15.10
CA ASP A 531 21.00 -0.98 14.55
C ASP A 531 20.96 -0.97 13.00
N LYS A 532 21.97 -1.59 12.39
CA LYS A 532 22.11 -1.67 10.93
C LYS A 532 20.98 -2.46 10.24
N ASP A 533 20.24 -3.26 11.01
CA ASP A 533 19.15 -4.11 10.57
C ASP A 533 17.78 -3.49 10.94
N GLY A 534 17.76 -2.20 11.30
CA GLY A 534 16.54 -1.46 11.62
C GLY A 534 15.92 -1.72 12.99
N ASN A 535 16.52 -2.58 13.84
CA ASN A 535 15.95 -2.89 15.15
C ASN A 535 16.21 -1.77 16.15
N PHE A 536 15.25 -1.52 17.04
CA PHE A 536 15.29 -0.40 17.96
C PHE A 536 16.32 -0.65 19.07
N ILE A 537 17.27 0.27 19.20
CA ILE A 537 18.31 0.21 20.23
C ILE A 537 18.19 1.32 21.27
N GLY A 538 17.37 2.34 21.00
CA GLY A 538 17.26 3.48 21.90
C GLY A 538 16.50 4.67 21.33
N LEU A 539 16.38 5.70 22.14
CA LEU A 539 15.94 7.02 21.73
C LEU A 539 16.97 8.07 22.17
N PRO A 540 17.22 9.12 21.36
CA PRO A 540 18.12 10.18 21.76
C PRO A 540 17.49 11.02 22.88
N ARG A 541 18.23 11.22 23.98
CA ARG A 541 17.85 12.08 25.11
C ARG A 541 19.03 12.97 25.51
N GLY A 542 19.15 14.11 24.85
CA GLY A 542 20.33 14.99 25.00
C GLY A 542 21.60 14.24 24.61
N GLN A 543 22.57 14.13 25.52
CA GLN A 543 23.81 13.36 25.32
C GLN A 543 23.68 11.87 25.68
N SER A 544 22.53 11.43 26.18
CA SER A 544 22.28 10.07 26.64
C SER A 544 21.32 9.32 25.71
N VAL A 545 21.38 7.99 25.75
CA VAL A 545 20.41 7.12 25.06
C VAL A 545 19.39 6.64 26.09
N LEU A 546 18.11 6.86 25.81
CA LEU A 546 17.01 6.35 26.60
C LEU A 546 16.56 4.98 26.05
N ASN A 547 16.47 3.98 26.91
CA ASN A 547 15.90 2.67 26.57
C ASN A 547 14.42 2.83 26.17
N PRO A 548 13.94 2.20 25.08
CA PRO A 548 12.53 2.19 24.70
C PRO A 548 11.55 1.84 25.83
N GLU A 549 11.88 0.85 26.67
CA GLU A 549 11.03 0.45 27.79
C GLU A 549 10.89 1.57 28.84
N ALA A 550 11.98 2.30 29.09
CA ALA A 550 11.97 3.41 30.04
C ALA A 550 11.09 4.59 29.54
N LEU A 551 11.13 4.86 28.22
CA LEU A 551 10.20 5.83 27.62
C LEU A 551 8.76 5.34 27.77
N ASN A 552 8.48 4.10 27.42
CA ASN A 552 7.13 3.55 27.51
C ASN A 552 6.59 3.65 28.94
N LYS A 553 7.35 3.22 29.95
CA LYS A 553 6.97 3.37 31.37
C LYS A 553 6.74 4.81 31.79
N SER A 554 7.43 5.78 31.20
CA SER A 554 7.18 7.20 31.49
C SER A 554 5.86 7.69 30.90
N ILE A 555 5.50 7.19 29.71
CA ILE A 555 4.24 7.51 29.03
C ILE A 555 3.06 6.79 29.68
N GLU A 556 3.25 5.54 30.13
CA GLU A 556 2.24 4.78 30.87
C GLU A 556 1.86 5.44 32.21
N LYS A 557 2.69 6.36 32.74
CA LYS A 557 2.38 7.20 33.93
C LYS A 557 1.64 8.50 33.60
N VAL A 558 1.43 8.82 32.33
CA VAL A 558 0.63 9.99 31.94
C VAL A 558 -0.85 9.65 32.20
N PRO A 559 -1.61 10.53 32.88
CA PRO A 559 -3.05 10.36 33.03
C PRO A 559 -3.72 10.18 31.66
N ALA A 560 -4.49 9.11 31.50
CA ALA A 560 -5.17 8.83 30.23
C ALA A 560 -6.41 9.70 30.01
N ALA A 561 -6.82 10.52 30.98
CA ALA A 561 -7.80 11.59 30.83
C ALA A 561 -7.42 12.81 31.69
N ALA A 562 -7.92 13.99 31.31
CA ALA A 562 -7.66 15.24 32.02
C ALA A 562 -8.19 15.30 33.46
N ASP A 563 -9.22 14.49 33.78
CA ASP A 563 -9.86 14.43 35.10
C ASP A 563 -9.52 13.15 35.88
N LEU A 564 -8.62 12.31 35.35
CA LEU A 564 -8.08 11.17 36.08
C LEU A 564 -6.77 11.56 36.79
N PRO A 565 -6.53 11.05 38.00
CA PRO A 565 -5.22 11.18 38.62
C PRO A 565 -4.16 10.42 37.80
N PRO A 566 -2.88 10.76 37.95
CA PRO A 566 -1.79 9.93 37.42
C PRO A 566 -1.94 8.49 37.94
N PRO A 567 -1.62 7.48 37.11
CA PRO A 567 -1.63 6.08 37.55
C PRO A 567 -0.75 5.91 38.78
N THR A 568 -1.30 5.38 39.86
CA THR A 568 -0.54 5.02 41.06
C THR A 568 0.28 3.78 40.76
N ASN A 569 1.59 3.81 41.06
CA ASN A 569 2.44 2.63 40.91
C ASN A 569 1.84 1.49 41.76
N HIS A 570 1.39 0.42 41.11
CA HIS A 570 1.12 -0.86 41.74
C HIS A 570 2.22 -1.85 41.39
#